data_AF-A0A946BUE8-F1
#
_entry.id   AF-A0A946BUE8-F1
#
_cell.length_a   1.000
_cell.length_b   1.000
_cell.length_c   1.000
_cell.angle_alpha   90.00
_cell.angle_beta   90.00
_cell.angle_gamma   90.00
#
_symmetry.space_group_name_H-M   'P 1'
#
loop_
_entity.id
_entity.type
_entity.pdbx_description
1 polymer ?
#
loop_
_entity_poly.entity_id
_entity_poly.type
_entity_poly.pdbx_seq_one_letter_code
_entity_poly.pdbx_strand_id
1 'polypeptide(L)'
;MSYRTRINYTAQQKSEMWDRWQRGESLKAIGRAFDRPSSSIFGQFAPTGGIRPVPRKRSDLALSLSDREEISRGIVAEQSLRQIAMSLKRATSTISREIQRNGGY
;
A
#
# COMPACT_ATOMS: atom_id res chain seq x y z
N MET A 1 -10.43 -13.43 -32.77
CA MET A 1 -9.57 -12.47 -32.06
C MET A 1 -9.12 -13.12 -30.75
N SER A 2 -7.83 -13.43 -30.58
CA SER A 2 -7.32 -13.90 -29.28
C SER A 2 -6.87 -12.69 -28.46
N TYR A 3 -7.48 -12.47 -27.30
CA TYR A 3 -7.13 -11.37 -26.40
C TYR A 3 -6.06 -11.85 -25.43
N ARG A 4 -4.97 -11.08 -25.30
CA ARG A 4 -3.97 -11.33 -24.25
C ARG A 4 -4.60 -11.10 -22.88
N THR A 5 -4.31 -11.99 -21.95
CA THR A 5 -4.76 -11.89 -20.55
C THR A 5 -4.17 -10.66 -19.86
N ARG A 6 -4.98 -10.02 -19.02
CA ARG A 6 -4.57 -8.86 -18.23
C ARG A 6 -3.51 -9.29 -17.20
N ILE A 7 -2.39 -8.57 -17.15
CA ILE A 7 -1.38 -8.75 -16.10
C ILE A 7 -1.65 -7.76 -14.96
N ASN A 8 -1.59 -8.27 -13.73
CA ASN A 8 -1.46 -7.45 -12.54
C ASN A 8 0.04 -7.34 -12.18
N TYR A 9 0.65 -6.20 -12.47
CA TYR A 9 2.07 -6.00 -12.16
C TYR A 9 2.31 -5.93 -10.65
N THR A 10 3.31 -6.65 -10.19
CA THR A 10 3.78 -6.56 -8.80
C THR A 10 4.41 -5.19 -8.55
N ALA A 11 4.58 -4.83 -7.27
CA ALA A 11 5.28 -3.59 -6.91
C ALA A 11 6.72 -3.55 -7.48
N GLN A 12 7.40 -4.69 -7.49
CA GLN A 12 8.75 -4.84 -8.04
C GLN A 12 8.76 -4.62 -9.56
N GLN A 13 7.83 -5.24 -10.30
CA GLN A 13 7.73 -5.04 -11.75
C GLN A 13 7.44 -3.58 -12.10
N LYS A 14 6.53 -2.93 -11.37
CA LYS A 14 6.28 -1.49 -11.55
C LYS A 14 7.52 -0.65 -11.25
N SER A 15 8.28 -0.99 -10.20
CA SER A 15 9.54 -0.31 -9.90
C SER A 15 10.51 -0.43 -11.07
N GLU A 16 10.70 -1.64 -11.60
CA GLU A 16 11.61 -1.87 -12.73
C GLU A 16 11.19 -1.08 -13.97
N MET A 17 9.88 -1.01 -14.29
CA MET A 17 9.37 -0.18 -15.37
C MET A 17 9.78 1.29 -15.19
N TRP A 18 9.60 1.83 -13.97
CA TRP A 18 10.01 3.19 -13.63
C TRP A 18 11.53 3.39 -13.70
N ASP A 19 12.31 2.42 -13.25
CA ASP A 19 13.77 2.48 -13.29
C ASP A 19 14.28 2.50 -14.74
N ARG A 20 13.66 1.75 -15.65
CA ARG A 20 13.97 1.75 -17.10
C ARG A 20 13.55 3.07 -17.75
N TRP A 21 12.37 3.59 -17.41
CA TRP A 21 11.90 4.89 -17.91
C TRP A 21 12.82 6.03 -17.48
N GLN A 22 13.25 6.05 -16.22
CA GLN A 22 14.17 7.04 -15.70
C GLN A 22 15.56 6.96 -16.34
N ARG A 23 15.99 5.76 -16.78
CA ARG A 23 17.19 5.56 -17.60
C ARG A 23 17.05 6.01 -19.06
N GLY A 24 15.88 6.51 -19.46
CA GLY A 24 15.61 6.99 -20.83
C GLY A 24 15.25 5.89 -21.83
N GLU A 25 14.92 4.67 -21.38
CA GLU A 25 14.46 3.63 -22.29
C GLU A 25 13.12 3.98 -22.94
N SER A 26 12.99 3.73 -24.24
CA SER A 26 11.73 3.95 -24.96
C SER A 26 10.62 3.01 -24.47
N LEU A 27 9.35 3.43 -24.60
CA LEU A 27 8.18 2.62 -24.26
C LEU A 27 8.16 1.25 -24.96
N LYS A 28 8.71 1.16 -26.18
CA LYS A 28 8.84 -0.10 -26.92
C LYS A 28 9.90 -1.02 -26.31
N ALA A 29 11.04 -0.48 -25.87
CA ALA A 29 12.09 -1.25 -25.22
C ALA A 29 11.62 -1.82 -23.87
N ILE A 30 10.99 -0.98 -23.05
CA ILE A 30 10.38 -1.41 -21.79
C ILE A 30 9.29 -2.46 -22.07
N GLY A 31 8.44 -2.24 -23.08
CA GLY A 31 7.42 -3.20 -23.50
C GLY A 31 7.99 -4.58 -23.81
N ARG A 32 9.07 -4.65 -24.61
CA ARG A 32 9.74 -5.91 -24.94
C ARG A 32 10.27 -6.64 -23.70
N ALA A 33 10.77 -5.93 -22.69
CA ALA A 33 11.25 -6.53 -21.44
C ALA A 33 10.13 -7.24 -20.65
N PHE A 34 8.86 -6.81 -20.82
CA PHE A 34 7.69 -7.40 -20.15
C PHE A 34 6.82 -8.27 -21.07
N ASP A 35 7.25 -8.56 -22.31
CA ASP A 35 6.42 -9.16 -23.38
C ASP A 35 5.09 -8.39 -23.60
N ARG A 36 5.14 -7.06 -23.60
CA ARG A 36 3.95 -6.21 -23.71
C ARG A 36 4.09 -5.11 -24.76
N PRO A 37 2.97 -4.73 -25.41
CA PRO A 37 2.98 -3.62 -26.35
C PRO A 37 3.25 -2.30 -25.60
N SER A 38 3.84 -1.33 -26.29
CA SER A 38 4.16 -0.01 -25.73
C SER A 38 2.93 0.73 -25.19
N SER A 39 1.73 0.43 -25.69
CA SER A 39 0.46 0.98 -25.16
C SER A 39 0.18 0.55 -23.71
N SER A 40 0.54 -0.68 -23.33
CA SER A 40 0.38 -1.16 -21.96
C SER A 40 1.32 -0.43 -21.01
N ILE A 41 2.55 -0.17 -21.46
CA ILE A 41 3.56 0.60 -20.72
C ILE A 41 3.14 2.07 -20.58
N PHE A 42 2.65 2.67 -21.68
CA PHE A 42 2.11 4.02 -21.66
C PHE A 42 1.01 4.19 -20.61
N GLY A 43 0.10 3.23 -20.49
CA GLY A 43 -0.94 3.24 -19.47
C GLY A 43 -0.43 3.20 -18.02
N GLN A 44 0.81 2.73 -17.78
CA GLN A 44 1.43 2.79 -16.44
C GLN A 44 1.99 4.18 -16.10
N PHE A 45 2.42 4.94 -17.11
CA PHE A 45 3.07 6.25 -16.92
C PHE A 45 2.15 7.45 -17.13
N ALA A 46 1.14 7.31 -17.99
CA ALA A 46 0.19 8.37 -18.33
C ALA A 46 -0.50 9.00 -17.10
N PRO A 47 -0.94 8.25 -16.07
CA PRO A 47 -1.65 8.84 -14.92
C PRO A 47 -0.81 9.83 -14.11
N THR A 48 0.51 9.70 -14.13
CA THR A 48 1.44 10.60 -13.41
C THR A 48 2.24 11.49 -14.37
N GLY A 49 1.85 11.55 -15.65
CA GLY A 49 2.52 12.36 -16.67
C GLY A 49 3.96 11.95 -16.95
N GLY A 50 4.33 10.69 -16.70
CA GLY A 50 5.72 10.23 -16.84
C GLY A 50 6.64 10.60 -15.68
N ILE A 51 6.10 11.15 -14.59
CA ILE A 51 6.85 11.41 -13.35
C ILE A 51 6.61 10.26 -12.38
N ARG A 52 7.69 9.72 -11.79
CA ARG A 52 7.58 8.58 -10.87
C ARG A 52 6.78 8.99 -9.63
N PRO A 53 5.67 8.29 -9.30
CA PRO A 53 4.91 8.60 -8.10
C PRO A 53 5.72 8.26 -6.86
N VAL A 54 5.51 9.05 -5.80
CA VAL A 54 6.08 8.76 -4.48
C VAL A 54 5.56 7.40 -4.00
N PRO A 55 6.41 6.55 -3.39
CA PRO A 55 5.96 5.31 -2.80
C PRO A 55 4.82 5.55 -1.81
N ARG A 56 3.73 4.79 -1.95
CA ARG A 56 2.58 4.90 -1.03
C ARG A 56 3.05 4.53 0.37
N LYS A 57 2.92 5.45 1.31
CA LYS A 57 3.15 5.21 2.74
C LYS A 57 1.82 5.24 3.48
N ARG A 58 1.69 4.44 4.53
CA ARG A 58 0.58 4.60 5.48
C ARG A 58 0.76 5.91 6.24
N SER A 59 -0.35 6.53 6.66
CA SER A 59 -0.29 7.69 7.54
C SER A 59 0.32 7.31 8.88
N ASP A 60 1.09 8.22 9.49
CA ASP A 60 1.64 8.04 10.85
C ASP A 60 0.56 7.92 11.94
N LEU A 61 -0.67 8.32 11.60
CA LEU A 61 -1.85 8.17 12.44
C LEU A 61 -2.47 6.77 12.35
N ALA A 62 -2.06 5.95 11.37
CA ALA A 62 -2.54 4.59 11.25
C ALA A 62 -1.93 3.72 12.36
N LEU A 63 -2.76 2.86 12.97
CA LEU A 63 -2.28 1.88 13.94
C LEU A 63 -1.34 0.89 13.26
N SER A 64 -0.17 0.70 13.87
CA SER A 64 0.80 -0.30 13.45
C SER A 64 0.31 -1.71 13.85
N LEU A 65 1.02 -2.76 13.40
CA LEU A 65 0.74 -4.12 13.84
C LEU A 65 0.98 -4.26 15.35
N SER A 66 2.08 -3.70 15.86
CA SER A 66 2.38 -3.72 17.30
C SER A 66 1.34 -2.96 18.12
N ASP A 67 0.84 -1.83 17.60
CA ASP A 67 -0.23 -1.08 18.28
C ASP A 67 -1.49 -1.96 18.41
N ARG A 68 -1.83 -2.71 17.36
CA ARG A 68 -2.99 -3.62 17.36
C ARG A 68 -2.79 -4.80 18.30
N GLU A 69 -1.57 -5.33 18.41
CA GLU A 69 -1.24 -6.38 19.36
C GLU A 69 -1.38 -5.91 20.81
N GLU A 70 -0.92 -4.69 21.14
CA GLU A 70 -1.14 -4.10 22.46
C GLU A 70 -2.63 -3.91 22.76
N ILE A 71 -3.42 -3.45 21.78
CA ILE A 71 -4.88 -3.35 21.95
C ILE A 71 -5.46 -4.72 22.28
N SER A 72 -5.10 -5.76 21.52
CA SER A 72 -5.59 -7.12 21.75
C SER A 72 -5.21 -7.65 23.14
N ARG A 73 -3.96 -7.48 23.56
CA ARG A 73 -3.49 -7.90 24.89
C ARG A 73 -4.16 -7.12 26.02
N GLY A 74 -4.34 -5.82 25.84
CA GLY A 74 -5.04 -4.98 26.81
C GLY A 74 -6.48 -5.41 27.03
N ILE A 75 -7.18 -5.82 25.97
CA ILE A 75 -8.55 -6.37 26.06
C ILE A 75 -8.56 -7.68 26.86
N VAL A 76 -7.65 -8.62 26.54
CA VAL A 76 -7.54 -9.90 27.24
C VAL A 76 -7.17 -9.72 28.71
N ALA A 77 -6.40 -8.68 29.03
CA ALA A 77 -6.04 -8.30 30.40
C ALA A 77 -7.10 -7.44 31.10
N GLU A 78 -8.31 -7.31 30.53
CA GLU A 78 -9.44 -6.52 31.05
C GLU A 78 -9.08 -5.05 31.34
N GLN A 79 -8.12 -4.49 30.61
CA GLN A 79 -7.74 -3.09 30.75
C GLN A 79 -8.80 -2.17 30.16
N SER A 80 -9.01 -1.02 30.81
CA SER A 80 -9.89 0.00 30.25
C SER A 80 -9.32 0.58 28.95
N LEU A 81 -10.21 0.99 28.04
CA LEU A 81 -9.83 1.70 26.80
C LEU A 81 -8.90 2.89 27.04
N ARG A 82 -9.05 3.59 28.17
CA ARG A 82 -8.20 4.73 28.54
C ARG A 82 -6.79 4.28 28.87
N GLN A 83 -6.61 3.17 29.59
CA GLN A 83 -5.29 2.62 29.91
C GLN A 83 -4.54 2.19 28.65
N ILE A 84 -5.20 1.46 27.76
CA ILE A 84 -4.63 1.03 26.47
C ILE A 84 -4.24 2.24 25.61
N ALA A 85 -5.10 3.26 25.56
CA ALA A 85 -4.82 4.49 24.83
C ALA A 85 -3.60 5.24 25.39
N MET A 86 -3.44 5.26 26.72
CA MET A 86 -2.28 5.88 27.38
C MET A 86 -0.98 5.11 27.09
N SER A 87 -0.98 3.77 27.12
CA SER A 87 0.22 2.97 26.81
C SER A 87 0.70 3.24 25.38
N LEU A 88 -0.24 3.28 24.43
CA LEU A 88 0.03 3.52 23.02
C LEU A 88 0.20 4.99 22.63
N LYS A 89 0.01 5.91 23.57
CA LYS A 89 0.00 7.37 23.33
C LYS A 89 -0.96 7.75 22.18
N ARG A 90 -2.13 7.12 22.13
CA ARG A 90 -3.18 7.39 21.14
C ARG A 90 -4.44 7.93 21.83
N ALA A 91 -5.34 8.50 21.05
CA ALA A 91 -6.64 8.92 21.55
C ALA A 91 -7.51 7.69 21.89
N THR A 92 -8.30 7.76 22.95
CA THR A 92 -9.24 6.68 23.35
C THR A 92 -10.23 6.33 22.25
N SER A 93 -10.67 7.33 21.46
CA SER A 93 -11.56 7.14 20.31
C SER A 93 -10.90 6.35 19.17
N THR A 94 -9.58 6.42 19.02
CA THR A 94 -8.84 5.60 18.04
C THR A 94 -8.92 4.13 18.41
N ILE A 95 -8.70 3.80 19.68
CA ILE A 95 -8.74 2.44 20.20
C ILE A 95 -10.17 1.87 20.08
N SER A 96 -11.17 2.64 20.51
CA SER A 96 -12.59 2.26 20.40
C SER A 96 -13.02 2.00 18.96
N ARG A 97 -12.64 2.87 18.00
CA ARG A 97 -12.95 2.67 16.58
C ARG A 97 -12.27 1.45 15.99
N GLU A 98 -11.02 1.18 16.37
CA GLU A 98 -10.31 0.00 15.89
C GLU A 98 -11.01 -1.28 16.33
N ILE A 99 -11.47 -1.32 17.57
CA ILE A 99 -12.18 -2.46 18.13
C ILE A 99 -13.51 -2.67 17.42
N GLN A 100 -14.31 -1.62 17.29
CA GLN A 100 -15.60 -1.68 16.61
C GLN A 100 -15.43 -2.17 15.16
N ARG A 101 -14.36 -1.75 14.48
CA ARG A 101 -14.06 -2.18 13.11
C ARG A 101 -13.71 -3.67 13.01
N ASN A 102 -13.16 -4.27 14.06
CA ASN A 102 -12.74 -5.69 14.08
C ASN A 102 -13.76 -6.62 14.76
N GLY A 103 -15.02 -6.20 14.90
CA GLY A 103 -16.10 -7.06 15.38
C GLY A 103 -16.46 -6.91 16.86
N GLY A 104 -15.84 -5.97 17.58
CA GLY A 104 -16.06 -5.81 19.03
C GLY A 104 -15.40 -6.92 19.87
N TYR A 105 -15.67 -6.90 21.17
CA TYR A 105 -15.37 -7.96 22.14
C TYR A 105 -16.60 -8.25 22.97
#